data_AF-A0A7X3HED7-F1
#
_entry.id   AF-A0A7X3HED7-F1
#
_cell.length_a   1.000
_cell.length_b   1.000
_cell.length_c   1.000
_cell.angle_alpha   90.00
_cell.angle_beta   90.00
_cell.angle_gamma   90.00
#
_symmetry.space_group_name_H-M   'P 1'
#
loop_
_entity.id
_entity.type
_entity.pdbx_description
1 polymer ?
#
loop_
_entity_poly.entity_id
_entity_poly.type
_entity_poly.pdbx_seq_one_letter_code
_entity_poly.pdbx_strand_id
1 'polypeptide(L)'
;ALSQFAKELEGTAPEDMEHAVHELIKRAIKKHKKVIFNGNGYTEEWVEEAKKRGLYNLESTPDCLPQFISDKNVELFTKHHIFTKEEIFSRYEILLENYVKTIGIEAKTMKEMLT
;
A
#
# COMPACT_ATOMS: atom_id res chain seq x y z
N ALA A 1 3.96 -11.59 0.71
CA ALA A 1 3.21 -12.55 -0.14
C ALA A 1 4.13 -13.63 -0.68
N LEU A 2 5.23 -13.30 -1.36
CA LEU A 2 6.16 -14.31 -1.90
C LEU A 2 6.72 -15.26 -0.82
N SER A 3 7.08 -14.74 0.35
CA SER A 3 7.50 -15.56 1.49
C SER A 3 6.42 -16.53 2.00
N GLN A 4 5.14 -16.16 1.86
CA GLN A 4 4.01 -17.04 2.22
C GLN A 4 3.82 -18.13 1.16
N PHE A 5 3.93 -17.78 -0.12
CA PHE A 5 3.84 -18.75 -1.21
C PHE A 5 5.01 -19.74 -1.18
N ALA A 6 6.22 -19.27 -0.90
CA ALA A 6 7.38 -20.15 -0.72
C ALA A 6 7.15 -21.15 0.42
N LYS A 7 6.67 -20.68 1.57
CA LYS A 7 6.33 -21.55 2.72
C LYS A 7 5.21 -22.53 2.41
N GLU A 8 4.25 -22.14 1.58
CA GLU A 8 3.13 -23.01 1.20
C GLU A 8 3.56 -24.12 0.24
N LEU A 9 4.53 -23.86 -0.62
CA LEU A 9 5.08 -24.85 -1.55
C LEU A 9 6.22 -25.66 -0.93
N GLU A 10 6.77 -25.22 0.20
CA GLU A 10 7.82 -25.90 0.95
C GLU A 10 7.36 -27.30 1.38
N GLY A 11 8.12 -28.33 0.99
CA GLY A 11 7.79 -29.73 1.26
C GLY A 11 6.91 -30.42 0.21
N THR A 12 6.51 -29.72 -0.86
CA THR A 12 5.85 -30.36 -2.01
C THR A 12 6.85 -31.22 -2.78
N ALA A 13 6.47 -32.45 -3.12
CA ALA A 13 7.30 -33.34 -3.92
C ALA A 13 7.49 -32.77 -5.34
N PRO A 14 8.66 -32.97 -5.99
CA PRO A 14 8.93 -32.45 -7.33
C PRO A 14 7.87 -32.82 -8.37
N GLU A 15 7.34 -34.04 -8.30
CA GLU A 15 6.31 -34.58 -9.18
C GLU A 15 4.95 -33.87 -9.05
N ASP A 16 4.62 -33.34 -7.86
CA ASP A 16 3.36 -32.65 -7.57
C ASP A 16 3.48 -31.13 -7.66
N MET A 17 4.70 -30.61 -7.82
CA MET A 17 5.01 -29.18 -7.77
C MET A 17 4.21 -28.37 -8.81
N GLU A 18 4.09 -28.89 -10.03
CA GLU A 18 3.34 -28.20 -11.10
C GLU A 18 1.87 -28.04 -10.75
N HIS A 19 1.26 -29.08 -10.16
CA HIS A 19 -0.13 -29.04 -9.73
C HIS A 19 -0.32 -28.08 -8.55
N ALA A 20 0.55 -28.15 -7.55
CA ALA A 20 0.52 -27.27 -6.39
C ALA A 20 0.65 -25.78 -6.76
N VAL A 21 1.56 -25.46 -7.70
CA VAL A 21 1.72 -24.11 -8.23
C VAL A 21 0.46 -23.65 -8.97
N HIS A 22 -0.14 -24.49 -9.82
CA HIS A 22 -1.39 -24.15 -10.52
C HIS A 22 -2.53 -23.83 -9.55
N GLU A 23 -2.70 -24.63 -8.50
CA GLU A 23 -3.73 -24.39 -7.49
C GLU A 23 -3.44 -23.14 -6.64
N LEU A 24 -2.18 -22.85 -6.35
CA LEU A 24 -1.78 -21.60 -5.70
C LEU A 24 -2.15 -20.39 -6.56
N ILE A 25 -1.85 -20.41 -7.86
CA ILE A 25 -2.17 -19.31 -8.77
C ILE A 25 -3.68 -19.09 -8.83
N LYS A 26 -4.47 -20.16 -9.01
CA LYS A 26 -5.94 -20.06 -9.05
C LYS A 26 -6.50 -19.41 -7.78
N ARG A 27 -6.03 -19.82 -6.60
CA ARG A 27 -6.46 -19.25 -5.32
C ARG A 27 -6.02 -17.80 -5.16
N ALA A 28 -4.79 -17.47 -5.54
CA ALA A 28 -4.26 -16.10 -5.48
C ALA A 28 -5.09 -15.15 -6.35
N ILE A 29 -5.39 -15.53 -7.60
CA ILE A 29 -6.23 -14.73 -8.49
C ILE A 29 -7.63 -14.56 -7.88
N LYS A 30 -8.28 -15.63 -7.43
CA LYS A 30 -9.62 -15.54 -6.81
C LYS A 30 -9.64 -14.60 -5.60
N LYS A 31 -8.63 -14.67 -4.73
CA LYS A 31 -8.52 -13.85 -3.51
C LYS A 31 -8.25 -12.37 -3.79
N HIS A 32 -7.45 -12.08 -4.82
CA HIS A 32 -6.97 -10.72 -5.11
C HIS A 32 -7.65 -10.07 -6.31
N LYS A 33 -8.59 -10.75 -6.98
CA LYS A 33 -9.28 -10.24 -8.19
C LYS A 33 -9.86 -8.83 -8.04
N LYS A 34 -10.26 -8.42 -6.83
CA LYS A 34 -10.83 -7.10 -6.56
C LYS A 34 -9.93 -5.93 -6.96
N VAL A 35 -8.59 -6.11 -6.99
CA VAL A 35 -7.65 -5.06 -7.40
C VAL A 35 -7.44 -4.99 -8.92
N ILE A 36 -7.92 -5.96 -9.69
CA ILE A 36 -7.78 -5.98 -11.14
C ILE A 36 -8.90 -5.13 -11.75
N PHE A 37 -8.52 -4.08 -12.47
CA PHE A 37 -9.43 -3.19 -13.17
C PHE A 37 -8.82 -2.77 -14.51
N ASN A 38 -9.57 -2.97 -15.59
CA ASN A 38 -9.14 -2.70 -16.97
C ASN A 38 -9.94 -1.54 -17.62
N GLY A 39 -10.65 -0.74 -16.81
CA GLY A 39 -11.44 0.39 -17.26
C GLY A 39 -10.70 1.73 -17.11
N ASN A 40 -11.45 2.83 -17.20
CA ASN A 40 -10.91 4.17 -16.97
C ASN A 40 -10.77 4.45 -15.47
N GLY A 41 -9.54 4.65 -14.98
CA GLY A 41 -9.24 4.88 -13.57
C GLY A 41 -9.36 6.33 -13.10
N TYR A 42 -9.71 7.27 -13.97
CA TYR A 42 -9.77 8.71 -13.64
C TYR A 42 -11.19 9.24 -13.42
N THR A 43 -12.22 8.41 -13.64
CA THR A 43 -13.61 8.87 -13.57
C THR A 43 -14.19 8.70 -12.18
N GLU A 44 -15.23 9.49 -11.86
CA GLU A 44 -15.95 9.38 -10.58
C GLU A 44 -16.59 8.00 -10.42
N GLU A 45 -17.01 7.35 -11.52
CA GLU A 45 -17.55 5.98 -11.46
C GLU A 45 -16.52 4.99 -10.92
N TRP A 46 -15.24 5.17 -11.23
CA TRP A 46 -14.18 4.34 -10.66
C TRP A 46 -13.98 4.59 -9.18
N VAL A 47 -14.05 5.84 -8.71
CA VAL A 47 -13.95 6.15 -7.27
C VAL A 47 -15.03 5.43 -6.47
N GLU A 48 -16.28 5.47 -6.96
CA GLU A 48 -17.41 4.77 -6.36
C GLU A 48 -17.25 3.24 -6.42
N GLU A 49 -16.76 2.71 -7.55
CA GLU A 49 -16.49 1.28 -7.70
C GLU A 49 -15.35 0.79 -6.80
N ALA A 50 -14.25 1.54 -6.71
CA ALA A 50 -13.11 1.24 -5.86
C ALA A 50 -13.53 1.18 -4.38
N LYS A 51 -14.37 2.13 -3.95
CA LYS A 51 -14.98 2.13 -2.61
C LYS A 51 -15.84 0.89 -2.37
N LYS A 52 -16.70 0.50 -3.33
CA LYS A 52 -17.50 -0.74 -3.25
C LYS A 52 -16.63 -2.00 -3.17
N ARG A 53 -15.47 -2.00 -3.84
CA ARG A 53 -14.47 -3.09 -3.80
C ARG A 53 -13.64 -3.09 -2.50
N GLY A 54 -13.82 -2.09 -1.62
CA GLY A 54 -13.04 -1.91 -0.40
C GLY A 54 -11.58 -1.60 -0.69
N LEU A 55 -11.32 -0.86 -1.77
CA LEU A 55 -10.02 -0.28 -2.08
C LEU A 55 -9.92 1.10 -1.42
N TYR A 56 -8.73 1.43 -0.93
CA TYR A 56 -8.50 2.73 -0.34
C TYR A 56 -8.50 3.83 -1.41
N ASN A 57 -9.21 4.92 -1.10
CA ASN A 57 -9.09 6.21 -1.79
C ASN A 57 -8.76 7.25 -0.71
N LEU A 58 -7.47 7.42 -0.43
CA LEU A 58 -6.97 8.39 0.55
C LEU A 58 -6.43 9.58 -0.25
N GLU A 59 -7.20 10.66 -0.30
CA GLU A 59 -6.94 11.76 -1.24
C GLU A 59 -5.87 12.72 -0.74
N SER A 60 -5.79 12.91 0.57
CA SER A 60 -4.82 13.82 1.17
C SER A 60 -3.62 13.08 1.76
N THR A 61 -2.45 13.71 1.73
CA THR A 61 -1.23 13.19 2.35
C THR A 61 -1.42 12.89 3.85
N PRO A 62 -2.07 13.75 4.66
CA PRO A 62 -2.39 13.43 6.05
C PRO A 62 -3.28 12.19 6.23
N ASP A 63 -4.19 11.91 5.30
CA ASP A 63 -5.03 10.70 5.35
C ASP A 63 -4.25 9.44 4.96
N CYS A 64 -3.28 9.58 4.04
CA CYS A 64 -2.43 8.49 3.56
C CYS A 64 -1.38 8.04 4.59
N LEU A 65 -0.68 9.00 5.19
CA LEU A 65 0.51 8.71 6.01
C LEU A 65 0.26 7.79 7.21
N PRO A 66 -0.90 7.81 7.91
CA PRO A 66 -1.21 6.85 8.96
C PRO A 66 -1.15 5.38 8.51
N GLN A 67 -1.40 5.10 7.22
CA GLN A 67 -1.24 3.73 6.70
C GLN A 67 0.22 3.28 6.70
N PHE A 68 1.18 4.20 6.59
CA PHE A 68 2.61 3.87 6.63
C PHE A 68 3.01 3.22 7.96
N ILE A 69 2.44 3.70 9.07
CA ILE A 69 2.67 3.18 10.43
C ILE A 69 1.65 2.13 10.87
N SER A 70 0.75 1.68 9.98
CA SER A 70 -0.21 0.62 10.33
C SER A 70 0.52 -0.67 10.71
N ASP A 71 0.00 -1.41 11.70
CA ASP A 71 0.64 -2.61 12.25
C ASP A 71 1.05 -3.61 11.17
N LYS A 72 0.18 -3.82 10.18
CA LYS A 72 0.45 -4.70 9.02
C LYS A 72 1.69 -4.27 8.23
N ASN A 73 1.87 -2.97 8.04
CA ASN A 73 2.98 -2.43 7.26
C ASN A 73 4.27 -2.39 8.11
N VAL A 74 4.16 -2.06 9.39
CA VAL A 74 5.28 -2.17 10.35
C VAL A 74 5.79 -3.61 10.41
N GLU A 75 4.91 -4.60 10.54
CA GLU A 75 5.27 -6.02 10.52
C GLU A 75 5.96 -6.39 9.20
N LEU A 76 5.43 -5.93 8.06
CA LEU A 76 6.03 -6.21 6.75
C LEU A 76 7.47 -5.70 6.67
N PHE A 77 7.72 -4.44 7.04
CA PHE A 77 9.06 -3.85 6.95
C PHE A 77 10.05 -4.46 7.94
N THR A 78 9.60 -4.68 9.18
CA THR A 78 10.45 -5.23 10.25
C THR A 78 10.81 -6.71 10.00
N LYS A 79 9.84 -7.52 9.54
CA LYS A 79 10.07 -8.93 9.17
C LYS A 79 11.12 -9.10 8.08
N HIS A 80 11.19 -8.15 7.16
CA HIS A 80 12.15 -8.17 6.06
C HIS A 80 13.42 -7.38 6.35
N HIS A 81 13.62 -6.94 7.61
CA HIS A 81 14.78 -6.17 8.05
C HIS A 81 15.04 -4.91 7.21
N ILE A 82 13.98 -4.30 6.68
CA ILE A 82 14.07 -3.06 5.88
C ILE A 82 14.19 -1.86 6.82
N PHE A 83 13.38 -1.85 7.88
CA PHE A 83 13.39 -0.83 8.93
C PHE A 83 13.14 -1.47 10.30
N THR A 84 13.65 -0.82 11.33
CA THR A 84 13.19 -0.96 12.71
C THR A 84 11.89 -0.20 12.93
N LYS A 85 11.19 -0.47 14.04
CA LYS A 85 9.95 0.25 14.36
C LYS A 85 10.23 1.75 14.51
N GLU A 86 11.28 2.10 15.22
CA GLU A 86 11.70 3.47 15.51
C GLU A 86 12.00 4.25 14.23
N GLU A 87 12.63 3.62 13.24
CA GLU A 87 12.90 4.24 11.94
C GLU A 87 11.62 4.51 11.14
N ILE A 88 10.63 3.61 11.17
CA ILE A 88 9.35 3.79 10.46
C ILE A 88 8.60 4.99 11.05
N PHE A 89 8.51 5.07 12.38
CA PHE A 89 7.86 6.20 13.06
C PHE A 89 8.62 7.50 12.81
N SER A 90 9.95 7.49 12.86
CA SER A 90 10.77 8.67 12.55
C SER A 90 10.51 9.17 11.12
N ARG A 91 10.39 8.26 10.15
CA ARG A 91 10.05 8.61 8.76
C ARG A 91 8.65 9.18 8.62
N TYR A 92 7.68 8.63 9.32
CA TYR A 92 6.31 9.15 9.35
C TYR A 92 6.27 10.60 9.83
N GLU A 93 6.94 10.90 10.94
CA GLU A 93 7.04 12.27 11.48
C GLU A 93 7.71 13.24 10.49
N ILE A 94 8.84 12.83 9.89
CA ILE A 94 9.55 13.64 8.88
C ILE A 94 8.64 13.94 7.68
N LEU A 95 7.88 12.95 7.19
CA LEU A 95 6.97 13.13 6.06
C LEU A 95 5.83 14.11 6.40
N LEU A 96 5.27 14.03 7.61
CA LEU A 96 4.26 14.98 8.08
C LEU A 96 4.83 16.39 8.21
N GLU A 97 6.00 16.53 8.82
CA GLU A 97 6.66 17.82 8.99
C GLU A 97 6.95 18.47 7.64
N ASN A 98 7.45 17.70 6.67
CA ASN A 98 7.68 18.18 5.31
C ASN A 98 6.38 18.64 4.65
N TYR A 99 5.29 17.87 4.77
CA TYR A 99 4.00 18.26 4.23
C TYR A 99 3.51 19.60 4.82
N VAL A 100 3.54 19.74 6.14
CA VAL A 100 3.12 20.97 6.83
C VAL A 100 3.97 22.16 6.41
N LYS A 101 5.29 22.00 6.33
CA LYS A 101 6.21 23.07 5.91
C LYS A 101 5.96 23.50 4.46
N THR A 102 5.78 22.56 3.54
CA THR A 102 5.52 22.86 2.13
C THR A 102 4.25 23.69 1.98
N ILE A 103 3.13 23.22 2.55
CA ILE A 103 1.85 23.97 2.51
C ILE A 103 2.00 25.36 3.15
N GLY A 104 2.74 25.46 4.26
CA GLY A 104 3.01 26.75 4.91
C GLY A 104 3.79 27.73 4.04
N ILE A 105 4.80 27.25 3.30
CA ILE A 105 5.58 28.07 2.37
C ILE A 105 4.73 28.50 1.18
N GLU A 106 3.95 27.59 0.60
CA GLU A 106 3.04 27.89 -0.51
C GLU A 106 2.02 28.98 -0.12
N ALA A 107 1.38 28.83 1.04
CA ALA A 107 0.43 29.81 1.56
C ALA A 107 1.09 31.17 1.83
N LYS A 108 2.30 31.18 2.40
CA LYS A 108 3.04 32.43 2.67
C LYS A 108 3.45 33.13 1.37
N THR A 109 3.96 32.38 0.41
CA THR A 109 4.35 32.90 -0.92
C THR A 109 3.15 33.50 -1.63
N MET A 110 2.01 32.81 -1.63
CA MET A 110 0.77 33.33 -2.20
C MET A 110 0.35 34.65 -1.52
N LYS A 111 0.42 34.71 -0.19
CA LYS A 111 0.12 35.94 0.55
C LYS A 111 1.06 37.09 0.16
N GLU A 112 2.36 36.83 0.08
CA GLU A 112 3.38 37.81 -0.34
C GLU A 112 3.16 38.30 -1.78
N MET A 113 2.62 37.47 -2.68
CA MET A 113 2.27 37.90 -4.05
C MET A 113 1.01 38.79 -4.12
N LEU A 114 0.13 38.69 -3.12
CA LEU A 114 -1.14 39.42 -3.07
C LEU A 114 -1.05 40.76 -2.32
N THR A 115 -0.04 40.93 -1.46
CA THR A 115 0.18 42.14 -0.64
C THR A 115 1.40 42.90 -1.07
#